data_AF-A0AAD4EXS5-F1
#
_entry.id   AF-A0AAD4EXS5-F1
#
_cell.length_a   1.000
_cell.length_b   1.000
_cell.length_c   1.000
_cell.angle_alpha   90.00
_cell.angle_beta   90.00
_cell.angle_gamma   90.00
#
_symmetry.space_group_name_H-M   'P 1'
#
loop_
_entity.id
_entity.type
_entity.pdbx_description
1 polymer ?
#
loop_
_entity_poly.entity_id
_entity_poly.type
_entity_poly.pdbx_seq_one_letter_code
_entity_poly.pdbx_strand_id
1 'polypeptide(L)'
;MPIHSLPAELLLHILSRTPSVTALFALATTCRRLYSLFQSSQASLLYSVLAAELGPVLPDALGLAHSEVLDGSRGASRARYIAGIDAALDAYGGYLAGERDGLSEQTLELDEVLRLVRAFKTVGWVAGLYERCMMGLFENEVRPACNGSEESARAVVAPLSLVERLRVLRAFYRLQMALHIWGSSAVGMRIRDVKN
;
A
#
# COMPACT_ATOMS: atom_id res chain seq x y z
N MET A 1 16.95 17.47 28.43
CA MET A 1 17.22 16.05 28.73
C MET A 1 17.62 15.36 27.45
N PRO A 2 18.75 14.64 27.40
CA PRO A 2 19.18 13.97 26.18
C PRO A 2 18.30 12.76 25.86
N ILE A 3 18.01 12.53 24.58
CA ILE A 3 17.14 11.44 24.12
C ILE A 3 17.64 10.04 24.52
N HIS A 4 18.94 9.89 24.70
CA HIS A 4 19.57 8.64 25.09
C HIS A 4 19.41 8.29 26.58
N SER A 5 18.81 9.16 27.41
CA SER A 5 18.50 8.85 28.82
C SER A 5 17.05 8.40 29.03
N LEU A 6 16.23 8.33 27.98
CA LEU A 6 14.83 7.93 28.10
C LEU A 6 14.69 6.40 28.29
N PRO A 7 13.63 5.93 28.97
CA PRO A 7 13.21 4.52 29.00
C PRO A 7 12.96 3.95 27.59
N ALA A 8 13.16 2.65 27.41
CA ALA A 8 13.01 1.99 26.11
C ALA A 8 11.58 2.08 25.58
N GLU A 9 10.59 2.04 26.47
CA GLU A 9 9.17 2.10 26.19
C GLU A 9 8.79 3.46 25.59
N LEU A 10 9.36 4.55 26.13
CA LEU A 10 9.15 5.89 25.59
C LEU A 10 9.81 6.06 24.22
N LEU A 11 10.99 5.46 24.02
CA LEU A 11 11.67 5.48 22.72
C LEU A 11 10.89 4.70 21.66
N LEU A 12 10.35 3.53 22.02
CA LEU A 12 9.47 2.75 21.13
C LEU A 12 8.18 3.51 20.82
N HIS A 13 7.58 4.18 21.80
CA HIS A 13 6.42 5.03 21.57
C HIS A 13 6.73 6.16 20.57
N ILE A 14 7.87 6.84 20.74
CA ILE A 14 8.32 7.89 19.81
C ILE A 14 8.51 7.33 18.40
N LEU A 15 9.14 6.15 18.26
CA LEU A 15 9.33 5.49 16.96
C LEU A 15 7.97 5.14 16.31
N SER A 16 7.04 4.57 17.06
CA SER A 16 5.69 4.20 16.56
C SER A 16 4.84 5.40 16.13
N ARG A 17 5.14 6.60 16.63
CA ARG A 17 4.41 7.84 16.32
C ARG A 17 5.01 8.63 15.15
N THR A 18 5.98 8.06 14.46
CA THR A 18 6.54 8.71 13.27
C THR A 18 5.50 8.79 12.14
N PRO A 19 5.50 9.88 11.35
CA PRO A 19 4.43 10.13 10.37
C PRO A 19 4.56 9.30 9.08
N SER A 20 5.72 8.67 8.85
CA SER A 20 5.95 7.85 7.67
C SER A 20 7.05 6.83 7.91
N VAL A 21 7.05 5.77 7.10
CA VAL A 21 8.10 4.74 7.13
C VAL A 21 9.49 5.36 6.89
N THR A 22 9.59 6.35 6.01
CA THR A 22 10.86 7.07 5.76
C THR A 22 11.34 7.83 6.99
N ALA A 23 10.43 8.50 7.70
CA ALA A 23 10.75 9.21 8.94
C ALA A 23 11.17 8.24 10.06
N LEU A 24 10.52 7.08 10.16
CA LEU A 24 10.90 6.00 11.07
C LEU A 24 12.35 5.57 10.84
N PHE A 25 12.72 5.28 9.59
CA PHE A 25 14.09 4.88 9.26
C PHE A 25 15.09 5.99 9.55
N ALA A 26 14.80 7.23 9.14
CA ALA A 26 15.66 8.37 9.43
C ALA A 26 15.91 8.50 10.95
N LEU A 27 14.84 8.44 11.75
CA LEU A 27 14.92 8.53 13.21
C LEU A 27 15.70 7.35 13.82
N ALA A 28 15.42 6.13 13.40
CA ALA A 28 16.10 4.93 13.89
C ALA A 28 17.60 4.98 13.60
N THR A 29 18.02 5.55 12.46
CA THR A 29 19.43 5.66 12.07
C THR A 29 20.21 6.77 12.76
N THR A 30 19.54 7.68 13.48
CA THR A 30 20.23 8.80 14.15
C THR A 30 21.18 8.36 15.27
N CYS A 31 20.88 7.26 15.97
CA CYS A 31 21.77 6.72 16.99
C CYS A 31 21.66 5.21 17.17
N ARG A 32 22.73 4.60 17.68
CA ARG A 32 22.85 3.14 17.86
C ARG A 32 21.76 2.55 18.75
N ARG A 33 21.34 3.26 19.81
CA ARG A 33 20.32 2.79 20.75
C ARG A 33 18.93 2.73 20.12
N LEU A 34 18.55 3.75 19.35
CA LEU A 34 17.30 3.75 18.60
C LEU A 34 17.30 2.65 17.54
N TYR A 35 18.43 2.48 16.85
CA TYR A 35 18.56 1.41 15.86
C TYR A 35 18.41 0.01 16.48
N SER A 36 19.00 -0.25 17.66
CA SER A 36 18.84 -1.55 18.33
C SER A 36 17.40 -1.81 18.80
N LEU A 37 16.69 -0.78 19.26
CA LEU A 37 15.28 -0.90 19.64
C LEU A 37 14.38 -1.09 18.41
N PHE A 38 14.70 -0.41 17.32
CA PHE A 38 14.04 -0.61 16.04
C PHE A 38 14.22 -2.05 15.55
N GLN A 39 15.44 -2.60 15.60
CA GLN A 39 15.69 -3.98 15.18
C GLN A 39 14.91 -5.01 16.02
N SER A 40 14.80 -4.81 17.34
CA SER A 40 14.08 -5.77 18.19
C SER A 40 12.57 -5.78 17.97
N SER A 41 12.00 -4.67 17.49
CA SER A 41 10.54 -4.49 17.30
C SER A 41 10.20 -4.09 15.86
N GLN A 42 11.00 -4.55 14.90
CA GLN A 42 10.97 -4.00 13.54
C GLN A 42 9.62 -4.22 12.84
N ALA A 43 9.05 -5.41 12.93
CA ALA A 43 7.80 -5.76 12.26
C ALA A 43 6.62 -4.92 12.80
N SER A 44 6.48 -4.82 14.13
CA SER A 44 5.40 -4.06 14.76
C SER A 44 5.54 -2.55 14.55
N LEU A 45 6.76 -2.00 14.61
CA LEU A 45 7.01 -0.59 14.35
C LEU A 45 6.72 -0.23 12.88
N LEU A 46 7.18 -1.06 11.94
CA LEU A 46 6.90 -0.82 10.52
C LEU A 46 5.41 -0.94 10.22
N TYR A 47 4.73 -1.94 10.77
CA TYR A 47 3.30 -2.14 10.55
C TYR A 47 2.48 -0.98 11.14
N SER A 48 2.74 -0.58 12.39
CA SER A 48 2.01 0.52 13.04
C SER A 48 2.17 1.85 12.31
N VAL A 49 3.39 2.19 11.89
CA VAL A 49 3.66 3.41 11.11
C VAL A 49 3.02 3.34 9.73
N LEU A 50 3.09 2.19 9.06
CA LEU A 50 2.47 2.00 7.75
C LEU A 50 0.93 2.03 7.83
N ALA A 51 0.34 1.43 8.86
CA ALA A 51 -1.10 1.47 9.11
C ALA A 51 -1.58 2.91 9.37
N ALA A 52 -0.81 3.70 10.12
CA ALA A 52 -1.09 5.12 10.33
C ALA A 52 -0.97 5.94 9.03
N GLU A 53 0.04 5.63 8.19
CA GLU A 53 0.27 6.31 6.91
C GLU A 53 -0.81 5.98 5.87
N LEU A 54 -1.25 4.73 5.80
CA LEU A 54 -2.29 4.25 4.87
C LEU A 54 -3.71 4.62 5.33
N GLY A 55 -3.95 4.66 6.64
CA GLY A 55 -5.25 4.90 7.25
C GLY A 55 -6.37 4.09 6.59
N PRO A 56 -7.35 4.72 5.91
CA PRO A 56 -8.49 4.03 5.32
C PRO A 56 -8.15 3.18 4.09
N VAL A 57 -6.92 3.24 3.56
CA VAL A 57 -6.47 2.46 2.40
C VAL A 57 -5.78 1.16 2.84
N LEU A 58 -5.54 0.97 4.15
CA LEU A 58 -4.91 -0.22 4.69
C LEU A 58 -5.59 -1.54 4.25
N PRO A 59 -6.93 -1.67 4.24
CA PRO A 59 -7.58 -2.89 3.76
C PRO A 59 -7.26 -3.23 2.30
N ASP A 60 -7.17 -2.21 1.44
CA ASP A 60 -6.84 -2.38 0.02
C ASP A 60 -5.37 -2.83 -0.15
N ALA A 61 -4.46 -2.28 0.66
CA ALA A 61 -3.05 -2.69 0.67
C ALA A 61 -2.86 -4.13 1.17
N LEU A 62 -3.57 -4.51 2.24
CA LEU A 62 -3.58 -5.88 2.76
C LEU A 62 -4.18 -6.87 1.77
N GLY A 63 -5.28 -6.49 1.11
CA GLY A 63 -5.90 -7.26 0.03
C GLY A 63 -4.93 -7.54 -1.11
N LEU A 64 -4.18 -6.52 -1.56
CA LEU A 64 -3.16 -6.68 -2.59
C LEU A 64 -2.03 -7.63 -2.14
N ALA A 65 -1.46 -7.41 -0.96
CA ALA A 65 -0.38 -8.25 -0.42
C ALA A 65 -0.80 -9.73 -0.28
N HIS A 66 -2.08 -9.98 0.03
CA HIS A 66 -2.62 -11.34 0.10
C HIS A 66 -2.86 -11.93 -1.30
N SER A 67 -3.28 -11.11 -2.28
CA SER A 67 -3.47 -11.54 -3.67
C SER A 67 -2.16 -11.90 -4.39
N GLU A 68 -1.03 -11.31 -4.01
CA GLU A 68 0.30 -11.68 -4.54
C GLU A 68 0.67 -13.14 -4.24
N VAL A 69 0.12 -13.73 -3.18
CA VAL A 69 0.30 -15.18 -2.86
C VAL A 69 -0.25 -16.06 -3.99
N LEU A 70 -1.24 -15.57 -4.75
CA LEU A 70 -1.81 -16.28 -5.90
C LEU A 70 -0.80 -16.43 -7.05
N ASP A 71 0.20 -15.55 -7.15
CA ASP A 71 1.25 -15.67 -8.18
C ASP A 71 2.15 -16.90 -7.92
N GLY A 72 2.33 -17.31 -6.66
CA GLY A 72 3.02 -18.55 -6.30
C GLY A 72 2.25 -19.82 -6.72
N SER A 73 0.96 -19.67 -7.05
CA SER A 73 0.10 -20.74 -7.53
C SER A 73 0.01 -20.82 -9.05
N ARG A 74 0.81 -20.04 -9.79
CA ARG A 74 0.91 -20.10 -11.27
C ARG A 74 1.38 -21.50 -11.71
N GLY A 75 0.43 -22.35 -12.11
CA GLY A 75 0.66 -23.75 -12.48
C GLY A 75 -0.08 -24.77 -11.61
N ALA A 76 -0.75 -24.33 -10.55
CA ALA A 76 -1.64 -25.17 -9.76
C ALA A 76 -2.86 -25.64 -10.58
N SER A 77 -3.52 -26.71 -10.14
CA SER A 77 -4.77 -27.15 -10.74
C SER A 77 -5.82 -26.02 -10.68
N ARG A 78 -6.71 -25.96 -11.67
CA ARG A 78 -7.78 -24.95 -11.74
C ARG A 78 -8.58 -24.86 -10.44
N ALA A 79 -8.85 -26.01 -9.80
CA ALA A 79 -9.55 -26.07 -8.52
C ALA A 79 -8.79 -25.39 -7.38
N ARG A 80 -7.46 -25.60 -7.26
CA ARG A 80 -6.63 -24.92 -6.25
C ARG A 80 -6.53 -23.43 -6.50
N TYR A 81 -6.47 -23.04 -7.77
CA TYR A 81 -6.43 -21.63 -8.15
C TYR A 81 -7.73 -20.89 -7.80
N ILE A 82 -8.89 -21.48 -8.11
CA ILE A 82 -10.20 -20.92 -7.73
C ILE A 82 -10.34 -20.84 -6.20
N ALA A 83 -10.00 -21.91 -5.48
CA ALA A 83 -10.04 -21.90 -4.02
C ALA A 83 -9.10 -20.83 -3.41
N GLY A 84 -7.96 -20.57 -4.05
CA GLY A 84 -7.07 -19.47 -3.67
C GLY A 84 -7.70 -18.10 -3.88
N ILE A 85 -8.38 -17.88 -5.01
CA ILE A 85 -9.12 -16.62 -5.26
C ILE A 85 -10.22 -16.44 -4.21
N ASP A 86 -11.02 -17.46 -3.96
CA ASP A 86 -12.11 -17.39 -2.98
C ASP A 86 -11.57 -17.04 -1.59
N ALA A 87 -10.50 -17.71 -1.15
CA ALA A 87 -9.83 -17.39 0.13
C ALA A 87 -9.29 -15.95 0.17
N ALA A 88 -8.75 -15.44 -0.93
CA ALA A 88 -8.24 -14.08 -1.01
C ALA A 88 -9.35 -13.03 -0.99
N LEU A 89 -10.48 -13.30 -1.65
CA LEU A 89 -11.66 -12.44 -1.63
C LEU A 89 -12.33 -12.44 -0.26
N ASP A 90 -12.44 -13.59 0.40
CA ASP A 90 -12.95 -13.70 1.77
C ASP A 90 -12.07 -12.94 2.76
N ALA A 91 -10.74 -13.07 2.64
CA ALA A 91 -9.80 -12.30 3.45
C ALA A 91 -9.96 -10.79 3.23
N TYR A 92 -10.07 -10.36 1.97
CA TYR A 92 -10.28 -8.95 1.64
C TYR A 92 -11.63 -8.42 2.15
N GLY A 93 -12.70 -9.21 2.02
CA GLY A 93 -14.01 -8.91 2.59
C GLY A 93 -13.94 -8.71 4.11
N GLY A 94 -13.22 -9.58 4.81
CA GLY A 94 -12.98 -9.44 6.25
C GLY A 94 -12.22 -8.17 6.63
N TYR A 95 -11.22 -7.74 5.85
CA TYR A 95 -10.53 -6.46 6.08
C TYR A 95 -11.44 -5.25 5.83
N LEU A 96 -12.31 -5.31 4.82
CA LEU A 96 -13.26 -4.23 4.53
C LEU A 96 -14.36 -4.11 5.59
N ALA A 97 -14.82 -5.24 6.13
CA ALA A 97 -15.81 -5.28 7.20
C ALA A 97 -15.25 -4.87 8.57
N GLY A 98 -13.92 -4.77 8.72
CA GLY A 98 -13.27 -4.55 10.01
C GLY A 98 -13.34 -5.78 10.93
N GLU A 99 -13.73 -6.94 10.39
CA GLU A 99 -13.78 -8.22 11.12
C GLU A 99 -12.40 -8.83 11.30
N ARG A 100 -11.45 -8.44 10.44
CA ARG A 100 -10.03 -8.75 10.59
C ARG A 100 -9.26 -7.48 10.94
N ASP A 101 -8.74 -7.44 12.17
CA ASP A 101 -7.73 -6.46 12.61
C ASP A 101 -6.39 -6.76 11.90
N GLY A 102 -6.35 -6.56 10.59
CA GLY A 102 -5.15 -6.67 9.76
C GLY A 102 -4.28 -7.91 10.03
N LEU A 103 -2.98 -7.70 10.18
CA LEU A 103 -2.04 -8.70 10.66
C LEU A 103 -2.04 -8.62 12.20
N SER A 104 -2.46 -9.68 12.89
CA SER A 104 -2.46 -9.71 14.36
C SER A 104 -1.08 -9.31 14.89
N GLU A 105 -1.03 -8.31 15.78
CA GLU A 105 0.23 -7.77 16.31
C GLU A 105 1.10 -8.84 16.99
N GLN A 106 0.49 -9.94 17.43
CA GLN A 106 1.13 -11.06 18.10
C GLN A 106 1.78 -12.07 17.14
N THR A 107 1.57 -11.94 15.82
CA THR A 107 2.04 -12.90 14.80
C THR A 107 2.58 -12.23 13.52
N LEU A 108 2.97 -10.95 13.61
CA LEU A 108 3.54 -10.21 12.48
C LEU A 108 4.91 -10.76 12.07
N GLU A 109 4.96 -11.52 10.97
CA GLU A 109 6.22 -11.87 10.35
C GLU A 109 6.81 -10.67 9.60
N LEU A 110 8.10 -10.41 9.79
CA LEU A 110 8.78 -9.28 9.15
C LEU A 110 8.67 -9.33 7.62
N ASP A 111 8.68 -10.53 7.03
CA ASP A 111 8.56 -10.68 5.58
C ASP A 111 7.20 -10.19 5.05
N GLU A 112 6.11 -10.45 5.77
CA GLU A 112 4.77 -9.98 5.41
C GLU A 112 4.68 -8.46 5.46
N VAL A 113 5.24 -7.86 6.51
CA VAL A 113 5.30 -6.39 6.65
C VAL A 113 6.14 -5.77 5.54
N LEU A 114 7.28 -6.39 5.20
CA LEU A 114 8.14 -5.91 4.12
C LEU A 114 7.45 -6.03 2.75
N ARG A 115 6.67 -7.09 2.50
CA ARG A 115 5.82 -7.20 1.31
C ARG A 115 4.82 -6.06 1.25
N LEU A 116 4.12 -5.78 2.35
CA LEU A 116 3.18 -4.68 2.43
C LEU A 116 3.84 -3.31 2.19
N VAL A 117 5.02 -3.07 2.77
CA VAL A 117 5.82 -1.85 2.53
C VAL A 117 6.21 -1.72 1.05
N ARG A 118 6.60 -2.83 0.39
CA ARG A 118 6.94 -2.83 -1.03
C ARG A 118 5.72 -2.51 -1.89
N ALA A 119 4.59 -3.17 -1.63
CA ALA A 119 3.34 -2.90 -2.33
C ALA A 119 2.94 -1.43 -2.19
N PHE A 120 3.02 -0.87 -0.98
CA PHE A 120 2.78 0.55 -0.73
C PHE A 120 3.71 1.46 -1.52
N LYS A 121 5.03 1.22 -1.50
CA LYS A 121 5.97 2.04 -2.26
C LYS A 121 5.72 1.98 -3.76
N THR A 122 5.43 0.79 -4.29
CA THR A 122 5.15 0.60 -5.71
C THR A 122 3.87 1.33 -6.13
N VAL A 123 2.77 1.09 -5.41
CA VAL A 123 1.48 1.73 -5.72
C VAL A 123 1.54 3.24 -5.48
N GLY A 124 2.22 3.69 -4.42
CA GLY A 124 2.45 5.11 -4.14
C GLY A 124 3.26 5.80 -5.23
N TRP A 125 4.28 5.13 -5.79
CA TRP A 125 5.04 5.67 -6.92
C TRP A 125 4.18 5.78 -8.19
N VAL A 126 3.41 4.74 -8.53
CA VAL A 126 2.52 4.76 -9.70
C VAL A 126 1.44 5.83 -9.55
N ALA A 127 0.81 5.92 -8.37
CA ALA A 127 -0.18 6.95 -8.07
C ALA A 127 0.42 8.35 -8.21
N GLY A 128 1.61 8.59 -7.63
CA GLY A 128 2.30 9.88 -7.76
C GLY A 128 2.71 10.22 -9.20
N LEU A 129 3.02 9.21 -10.02
CA LEU A 129 3.26 9.41 -11.46
C LEU A 129 1.96 9.82 -12.17
N TYR A 130 0.86 9.12 -11.91
CA TYR A 130 -0.46 9.45 -12.43
C TYR A 130 -0.89 10.87 -12.05
N GLU A 131 -0.73 11.25 -10.78
CA GLU A 131 -1.02 12.61 -10.29
C GLU A 131 -0.24 13.66 -11.12
N ARG A 132 1.08 13.48 -11.28
CA ARG A 132 1.91 14.42 -12.07
C ARG A 132 1.48 14.49 -13.54
N CYS A 133 1.19 13.34 -14.16
CA CYS A 133 0.76 13.30 -15.56
C CYS A 133 -0.61 13.98 -15.74
N MET A 134 -1.57 13.69 -14.87
CA MET A 134 -2.89 14.31 -14.92
C MET A 134 -2.83 15.82 -14.72
N MET A 135 -2.07 16.30 -13.74
CA MET A 135 -1.87 17.74 -13.53
C MET A 135 -1.27 18.41 -14.77
N GLY A 136 -0.27 17.78 -15.41
CA GLY A 136 0.30 18.29 -16.65
C GLY A 136 -0.69 18.34 -17.81
N LEU A 137 -1.59 17.35 -17.93
CA LEU A 137 -2.66 17.37 -18.94
C LEU A 137 -3.67 18.48 -18.66
N PHE A 138 -4.09 18.67 -17.40
CA PHE A 138 -5.01 19.75 -17.03
C PHE A 138 -4.41 21.14 -17.30
N GLU A 139 -3.13 21.33 -16.98
CA GLU A 139 -2.40 22.58 -17.25
C GLU A 139 -2.28 22.88 -18.75
N ASN A 140 -1.97 21.87 -19.56
CA ASN A 140 -1.66 22.06 -20.98
C ASN A 140 -2.89 22.05 -21.88
N GLU A 141 -3.93 21.27 -21.56
CA GLU A 141 -5.07 21.03 -22.46
C GLU A 141 -6.36 21.67 -21.98
N VAL A 142 -6.61 21.72 -20.67
CA VAL A 142 -7.90 22.21 -20.13
C VAL A 142 -7.84 23.71 -19.84
N ARG A 143 -6.72 24.20 -19.30
CA ARG A 143 -6.52 25.63 -19.03
C ARG A 143 -6.70 26.54 -20.27
N PRO A 144 -6.19 26.21 -21.47
CA PRO A 144 -6.40 27.02 -22.67
C PRO A 144 -7.83 26.93 -23.23
N ALA A 145 -8.56 25.85 -22.92
CA ALA A 145 -9.93 25.64 -23.38
C ALA A 145 -10.97 26.37 -22.50
N CYS A 146 -10.63 26.70 -21.25
CA CYS A 146 -11.47 27.48 -20.35
C CYS A 146 -11.42 28.98 -20.68
N ASN A 147 -12.19 29.42 -21.68
CA ASN A 147 -12.36 30.84 -22.05
C ASN A 147 -13.18 31.68 -21.04
N GLY A 148 -13.45 31.18 -19.84
CA GLY A 148 -14.34 31.83 -18.87
C GLY A 148 -13.93 31.58 -17.42
N SER A 149 -13.59 32.68 -16.72
CA SER A 149 -13.19 32.79 -15.32
C SER A 149 -11.86 32.12 -14.92
N GLU A 150 -10.86 32.95 -14.57
CA GLU A 150 -9.59 32.50 -14.00
C GLU A 150 -9.77 31.64 -12.73
N GLU A 151 -10.88 31.80 -11.99
CA GLU A 151 -11.16 31.03 -10.79
C GLU A 151 -11.43 29.55 -11.08
N SER A 152 -12.18 29.28 -12.16
CA SER A 152 -12.45 27.90 -12.62
C SER A 152 -11.18 27.23 -13.13
N ALA A 153 -10.34 27.98 -13.86
CA ALA A 153 -9.05 27.48 -14.33
C ALA A 153 -8.07 27.21 -13.16
N ARG A 154 -8.08 28.04 -12.10
CA ARG A 154 -7.28 27.81 -10.90
C ARG A 154 -7.76 26.62 -10.08
N ALA A 155 -9.08 26.38 -10.02
CA ALA A 155 -9.63 25.22 -9.33
C ALA A 155 -9.25 23.88 -9.99
N VAL A 156 -9.20 23.84 -11.34
CA VAL A 156 -8.83 22.64 -12.11
C VAL A 156 -7.33 22.31 -11.99
N VAL A 157 -6.49 23.31 -11.78
CA VAL A 157 -5.02 23.17 -11.64
C VAL A 157 -4.59 23.09 -10.16
N ALA A 158 -5.55 23.09 -9.22
CA ALA A 158 -5.24 22.93 -7.82
C ALA A 158 -4.64 21.54 -7.54
N PRO A 159 -3.63 21.42 -6.66
CA PRO A 159 -3.11 20.12 -6.26
C PRO A 159 -4.21 19.30 -5.57
N LEU A 160 -4.21 17.99 -5.84
CA LEU A 160 -5.18 17.06 -5.27
C LEU A 160 -5.20 17.12 -3.75
N SER A 161 -6.41 17.22 -3.20
CA SER A 161 -6.64 17.11 -1.76
C SER A 161 -6.23 15.73 -1.24
N LEU A 162 -5.94 15.62 0.06
CA LEU A 162 -5.60 14.34 0.68
C LEU A 162 -6.65 13.25 0.40
N VAL A 163 -7.93 13.61 0.42
CA VAL A 163 -9.03 12.67 0.17
C VAL A 163 -8.98 12.15 -1.26
N GLU A 164 -8.69 13.01 -2.24
CA GLU A 164 -8.57 12.60 -3.65
C GLU A 164 -7.36 11.72 -3.87
N ARG A 165 -6.21 12.04 -3.26
CA ARG A 165 -5.01 11.21 -3.32
C ARG A 165 -5.25 9.81 -2.75
N LEU A 166 -5.98 9.71 -1.63
CA LEU A 166 -6.38 8.42 -1.05
C LEU A 166 -7.35 7.65 -1.96
N ARG A 167 -8.25 8.34 -2.68
CA ARG A 167 -9.13 7.71 -3.68
C ARG A 167 -8.33 7.16 -4.86
N VAL A 168 -7.36 7.91 -5.36
CA VAL A 168 -6.46 7.48 -6.45
C VAL A 168 -5.66 6.25 -6.00
N LEU A 169 -5.04 6.31 -4.82
CA LEU A 169 -4.32 5.17 -4.23
C LEU A 169 -5.20 3.92 -4.14
N ARG A 170 -6.40 4.04 -3.55
CA ARG A 170 -7.37 2.95 -3.45
C ARG A 170 -7.74 2.37 -4.82
N ALA A 171 -7.93 3.21 -5.83
CA ALA A 171 -8.21 2.76 -7.19
C ALA A 171 -7.06 1.92 -7.77
N PHE A 172 -5.80 2.36 -7.56
CA PHE A 172 -4.64 1.61 -8.01
C PHE A 172 -4.46 0.27 -7.29
N TYR A 173 -4.69 0.20 -5.98
CA TYR A 173 -4.67 -1.07 -5.24
C TYR A 173 -5.68 -2.07 -5.81
N ARG A 174 -6.94 -1.63 -5.99
CA ARG A 174 -8.00 -2.47 -6.51
C ARG A 174 -7.77 -2.90 -7.96
N LEU A 175 -7.21 -2.00 -8.78
CA LEU A 175 -6.79 -2.34 -10.14
C LEU A 175 -5.71 -3.41 -10.13
N GLN A 176 -4.68 -3.27 -9.29
CA GLN A 176 -3.61 -4.27 -9.18
C GLN A 176 -4.15 -5.62 -8.71
N MET A 177 -5.00 -5.65 -7.69
CA MET A 177 -5.69 -6.87 -7.26
C MET A 177 -6.47 -7.53 -8.41
N ALA A 178 -7.27 -6.75 -9.16
CA ALA A 178 -8.01 -7.25 -10.32
C ALA A 178 -7.07 -7.80 -11.41
N LEU A 179 -5.94 -7.13 -11.66
CA LEU A 179 -4.92 -7.60 -12.61
C LEU A 179 -4.22 -8.88 -12.14
N HIS A 180 -3.95 -9.06 -10.84
CA HIS A 180 -3.40 -10.32 -10.32
C HIS A 180 -4.39 -11.48 -10.49
N ILE A 181 -5.68 -11.22 -10.22
CA ILE A 181 -6.76 -12.22 -10.37
C ILE A 181 -6.97 -12.54 -11.87
N TRP A 182 -7.06 -11.56 -12.76
CA TRP A 182 -7.36 -11.81 -14.18
C TRP A 182 -6.14 -12.15 -15.03
N GLY A 183 -4.99 -11.53 -14.77
CA GLY A 183 -3.73 -11.78 -15.48
C GLY A 183 -3.24 -13.22 -15.30
N SER A 184 -3.44 -13.78 -14.11
CA SER A 184 -3.12 -15.19 -13.82
C SER A 184 -4.03 -16.17 -14.57
N SER A 185 -5.30 -15.81 -14.80
CA SER A 185 -6.24 -16.61 -15.60
C SER A 185 -5.89 -16.63 -17.10
N ALA A 186 -5.40 -15.51 -17.65
CA ALA A 186 -5.11 -15.38 -19.09
C ALA A 186 -3.87 -16.17 -19.54
N VAL A 187 -2.83 -16.25 -18.68
CA VAL A 187 -1.62 -17.03 -18.98
C VAL A 187 -1.87 -18.53 -18.88
N GLY A 188 -2.74 -18.97 -17.95
CA GLY A 188 -3.14 -20.37 -17.81
C GLY A 188 -3.98 -20.92 -18.97
N MET A 189 -4.73 -20.05 -19.67
CA MET A 189 -5.51 -20.43 -20.87
C MET A 189 -4.61 -20.62 -22.11
N ARG A 190 -3.67 -19.70 -22.37
CA ARG A 190 -2.83 -19.77 -23.59
C ARG A 190 -1.92 -21.00 -23.67
N ILE A 191 -1.55 -21.60 -22.53
CA ILE A 191 -0.67 -22.79 -22.53
C ILE A 191 -1.45 -24.07 -22.86
N ARG A 192 -2.78 -24.09 -22.72
CA ARG A 192 -3.60 -25.27 -23.05
C ARG A 192 -4.04 -25.32 -24.50
N ASP A 193 -4.20 -24.16 -25.15
CA ASP A 193 -4.69 -24.09 -26.54
C ASP A 193 -3.61 -24.37 -27.60
N VAL A 194 -2.35 -24.60 -27.19
CA VAL A 194 -1.24 -24.97 -28.09
C VAL A 194 -0.97 -26.49 -28.08
N LYS A 195 -1.82 -27.29 -27.41
CA LYS A 195 -1.66 -28.75 -27.30
C LYS A 195 -2.86 -29.57 -27.77
N ASN A 196 -3.76 -29.01 -28.57
CA ASN A 196 -4.79 -29.77 -29.28
C ASN A 196 -4.63 -29.62 -30.79
#